data_AF-A0A4Z0AGV1-F1
#
_entry.id   AF-A0A4Z0AGV1-F1
#
_cell.length_a   1.000
_cell.length_b   1.000
_cell.length_c   1.000
_cell.angle_alpha   90.00
_cell.angle_beta   90.00
_cell.angle_gamma   90.00
#
_symmetry.space_group_name_H-M   'P 1'
#
loop_
_entity.id
_entity.type
_entity.pdbx_description
1 polymer ?
#
loop_
_entity_poly.entity_id
_entity_poly.type
_entity_poly.pdbx_seq_one_letter_code
_entity_poly.pdbx_strand_id
1 'polypeptide(L)' 'MYSKADLVMELERILARGFDVLRISRVAFEIYQDHGLEITASMDQTLLTLMAMEEGKEFELTESEFLALISKI' A
#
# COMPACT_ATOMS: atom_id res chain seq x y z
N MET A 1 -10.30 1.20 -14.93
CA MET A 1 -9.88 2.43 -14.23
C MET A 1 -9.85 2.12 -12.76
N TYR A 2 -8.69 1.68 -12.30
CA TYR A 2 -8.38 1.48 -10.91
C TYR A 2 -8.41 2.84 -10.19
N SER A 3 -9.20 2.95 -9.14
CA SER A 3 -9.41 4.20 -8.42
C SER A 3 -8.72 4.21 -7.07
N LYS A 4 -8.61 5.42 -6.50
CA LYS A 4 -8.16 5.61 -5.12
C LYS A 4 -8.98 4.79 -4.11
N ALA A 5 -10.29 4.68 -4.33
CA ALA A 5 -11.18 3.92 -3.46
C ALA A 5 -10.90 2.41 -3.52
N ASP A 6 -10.56 1.90 -4.71
CA ASP A 6 -10.17 0.49 -4.88
C ASP A 6 -8.88 0.20 -4.10
N LEU A 7 -7.88 1.08 -4.21
CA LEU A 7 -6.63 0.98 -3.45
C LEU A 7 -6.85 1.00 -1.94
N VAL A 8 -7.62 1.97 -1.42
CA VAL A 8 -7.92 2.05 0.01
C VAL A 8 -8.65 0.79 0.48
N MET A 9 -9.64 0.32 -0.27
CA MET A 9 -10.41 -0.87 0.08
C MET A 9 -9.53 -2.14 0.12
N GLU A 10 -8.59 -2.31 -0.81
CA GLU A 10 -7.67 -3.44 -0.78
C GLU A 10 -6.70 -3.38 0.40
N LEU A 11 -6.15 -2.20 0.68
CA LEU A 11 -5.26 -1.97 1.82
C LEU A 11 -5.96 -2.21 3.17
N GLU A 12 -7.20 -1.75 3.32
CA GLU A 12 -8.04 -2.04 4.51
C GLU A 12 -8.35 -3.53 4.66
N ARG A 13 -8.60 -4.24 3.55
CA ARG A 13 -8.84 -5.70 3.59
C ARG A 13 -7.62 -6.48 4.04
N ILE A 14 -6.42 -6.06 3.65
CA ILE A 14 -5.17 -6.67 4.14
C ILE A 14 -5.03 -6.42 5.64
N LEU A 15 -5.25 -5.18 6.07
CA LEU A 15 -5.17 -4.80 7.48
C LEU A 15 -6.16 -5.58 8.35
N ALA A 16 -7.38 -5.81 7.85
CA ALA A 16 -8.39 -6.63 8.54
C ALA A 16 -7.96 -8.10 8.74
N ARG A 17 -6.95 -8.59 8.02
CA ARG A 17 -6.34 -9.92 8.19
C ARG A 17 -5.10 -9.91 9.09
N GLY A 18 -4.78 -8.76 9.68
CA GLY A 18 -3.60 -8.53 10.51
C GLY A 18 -2.54 -7.69 9.79
N PHE A 19 -1.87 -6.82 10.55
CA PHE A 19 -0.76 -6.01 10.06
C PHE A 19 0.49 -6.87 9.86
N ASP A 20 0.81 -7.15 8.60
CA ASP A 20 1.99 -7.91 8.19
C ASP A 20 2.70 -7.16 7.06
N VAL A 21 3.89 -6.67 7.36
CA VAL A 21 4.75 -5.88 6.48
C VAL A 21 4.99 -6.60 5.14
N LEU A 22 5.34 -7.89 5.18
CA LEU A 22 5.65 -8.66 3.97
C LEU A 22 4.41 -8.85 3.09
N ARG A 23 3.26 -9.09 3.73
CA ARG A 23 1.99 -9.22 3.00
C ARG A 23 1.58 -7.90 2.36
N ILE A 24 1.73 -6.78 3.10
CA ILE A 24 1.39 -5.44 2.62
C ILE A 24 2.30 -5.05 1.44
N SER A 25 3.62 -5.23 1.57
CA SER A 25 4.59 -4.96 0.50
C SER A 25 4.24 -5.73 -0.77
N ARG A 26 3.99 -7.03 -0.64
CA ARG A 26 3.70 -7.90 -1.77
C ARG A 26 2.42 -7.50 -2.51
N VAL A 27 1.35 -7.19 -1.79
CA VAL A 27 0.10 -6.75 -2.44
C VAL A 27 0.26 -5.38 -3.07
N ALA A 28 1.00 -4.46 -2.44
CA ALA A 28 1.32 -3.17 -3.05
C ALA A 28 2.08 -3.36 -4.37
N PHE A 29 3.01 -4.31 -4.43
CA PHE A 29 3.71 -4.67 -5.66
C PHE A 29 2.79 -5.28 -6.74
N GLU A 30 1.88 -6.18 -6.35
CA GLU A 30 0.88 -6.76 -7.26
C GLU A 30 -0.04 -5.67 -7.86
N ILE A 31 -0.57 -4.77 -7.03
CA ILE A 31 -1.38 -3.61 -7.48
C ILE A 31 -0.58 -2.70 -8.42
N TYR A 32 0.69 -2.46 -8.09
CA TYR A 32 1.56 -1.61 -8.91
C TYR A 32 1.78 -2.19 -10.31
N GLN A 33 1.98 -3.51 -10.42
CA GLN A 33 2.13 -4.17 -11.71
C GLN A 33 0.83 -4.22 -12.51
N ASP A 34 -0.28 -4.54 -11.85
CA ASP A 34 -1.58 -4.73 -12.51
C ASP A 34 -2.21 -3.40 -12.96
N HIS A 35 -1.95 -2.33 -12.20
CA HIS A 35 -2.61 -1.03 -12.39
C HIS A 35 -1.64 0.14 -12.60
N GLY A 36 -0.35 -0.09 -12.83
CA GLY A 36 0.68 0.95 -12.93
C GLY A 36 0.42 2.05 -13.97
N LEU A 37 -0.33 1.76 -15.04
CA LEU A 37 -0.73 2.75 -16.05
C LEU A 37 -1.97 3.57 -15.67
N GLU A 38 -2.72 3.11 -14.66
CA GLU A 38 -3.99 3.68 -14.22
C GLU A 38 -3.88 4.43 -12.89
N ILE A 39 -2.80 4.23 -12.12
CA ILE A 39 -2.58 4.85 -10.81
C ILE A 39 -2.18 6.34 -10.93
N THR A 40 -2.67 7.14 -9.99
CA THR A 40 -2.27 8.56 -9.87
C THR A 40 -0.95 8.70 -9.13
N ALA A 41 -0.26 9.85 -9.25
CA ALA A 41 1.01 10.10 -8.54
C ALA A 41 0.92 9.88 -7.01
N SER A 42 -0.21 10.20 -6.38
CA SER A 42 -0.41 9.93 -4.94
C SER A 42 -0.53 8.43 -4.61
N MET A 43 -1.10 7.64 -5.51
CA MET A 43 -1.22 6.19 -5.37
C MET A 43 0.15 5.54 -5.60
N ASP A 44 0.87 5.98 -6.63
CA ASP A 44 2.24 5.56 -6.94
C ASP A 44 3.17 5.78 -5.73
N GLN A 45 3.18 6.97 -5.14
CA GLN A 45 4.00 7.25 -3.94
C GLN A 45 3.62 6.34 -2.76
N THR A 46 2.32 6.08 -2.56
CA THR A 46 1.85 5.21 -1.48
C THR A 46 2.34 3.78 -1.71
N LEU A 47 2.14 3.24 -2.92
CA LEU A 47 2.55 1.89 -3.29
C LEU A 47 4.08 1.72 -3.17
N LEU A 48 4.86 2.69 -3.65
CA LEU A 48 6.32 2.68 -3.50
C LEU A 48 6.76 2.64 -2.02
N THR A 49 6.08 3.41 -1.17
CA THR A 49 6.36 3.40 0.28
C THR A 49 6.06 2.04 0.89
N LEU A 50 4.93 1.43 0.51
CA LEU A 50 4.53 0.11 1.02
C LEU A 50 5.46 -1.01 0.53
N MET A 51 5.91 -0.97 -0.72
CA MET A 51 6.87 -1.93 -1.26
C MET A 51 8.24 -1.82 -0.58
N ALA A 52 8.68 -0.60 -0.27
CA ALA A 52 9.95 -0.39 0.42
C ALA A 52 9.97 -1.01 1.83
N MET A 53 8.81 -1.27 2.45
CA MET A 53 8.73 -1.86 3.78
C MET A 53 9.38 -3.27 3.86
N GLU A 54 9.48 -3.99 2.75
CA GLU A 54 10.17 -5.30 2.69
C GLU A 54 11.70 -5.19 2.67
N GLU A 55 12.25 -4.04 2.25
CA GLU A 55 13.70 -3.82 2.13
C GLU A 55 14.41 -3.77 3.50
N GLY A 56 13.69 -3.38 4.56
CA GLY A 56 14.21 -3.46 5.92
C GLY A 56 13.43 -2.66 6.95
N LYS A 57 13.79 -2.89 8.23
CA LYS A 57 13.15 -2.26 9.41
C LYS A 57 13.15 -0.73 9.40
N GLU A 58 14.03 -0.12 8.64
CA GLU A 58 14.11 1.34 8.47
C GLU A 58 12.97 1.91 7.62
N PHE A 59 12.34 1.07 6.81
CA PHE A 59 11.19 1.39 5.96
C PHE A 59 9.89 0.77 6.49
N GLU A 60 9.97 -0.14 7.47
CA GLU A 60 8.80 -0.74 8.10
C GLU A 60 7.95 0.35 8.76
N LEU A 61 6.74 0.54 8.23
CA LEU A 61 5.72 1.35 8.89
C LEU A 61 5.11 0.58 10.06
N THR A 62 4.69 1.32 11.07
CA THR A 62 3.75 0.84 12.07
C THR A 62 2.32 0.83 11.53
N GLU A 63 1.44 0.05 12.16
CA GLU A 63 0.01 0.02 11.81
C GLU A 63 -0.64 1.41 11.80
N SER A 64 -0.28 2.26 12.77
CA SER A 64 -0.78 3.64 12.86
C SER A 64 -0.28 4.51 11.70
N GLU A 65 0.98 4.35 11.28
CA GLU A 65 1.55 5.10 10.15
C GLU A 65 0.95 4.65 8.83
N PHE A 66 0.70 3.35 8.67
CA PHE A 66 -0.03 2.81 7.53
C PHE A 66 -1.45 3.38 7.43
N LEU A 67 -2.20 3.40 8.54
CA LEU A 67 -3.54 4.01 8.58
C LEU A 67 -3.50 5.51 8.24
N ALA A 68 -2.50 6.22 8.75
CA ALA A 68 -2.30 7.63 8.41
C ALA A 68 -1.93 7.83 6.94
N LEU A 69 -1.22 6.88 6.32
CA LEU A 69 -0.85 6.91 4.91
C LEU A 69 -2.08 6.73 4.02
N ILE A 70 -2.90 5.70 4.27
CA ILE A 70 -4.10 5.43 3.47
C ILE A 70 -5.16 6.53 3.60
N SER A 71 -5.24 7.20 4.75
CA SER A 71 -6.17 8.33 4.96
C SER A 71 -5.86 9.57 4.11
N LYS A 72 -4.66 9.65 3.52
CA LYS A 72 -4.20 10.78 2.69
C LYS A 72 -4.42 10.56 1.19
N ILE A 73 -4.85 9.37 0.78
CA ILE A 73 -5.12 9.01 -0.61
C ILE A 73 -6.40 9.72 -1.07
#